data_AF-A0A383C5Y5-F1
#
_entry.id   AF-A0A383C5Y5-F1
#
_cell.length_a   1.000
_cell.length_b   1.000
_cell.length_c   1.000
_cell.angle_alpha   90.00
_cell.angle_beta   90.00
_cell.angle_gamma   90.00
#
_symmetry.space_group_name_H-M   'P 1'
#
loop_
_entity.id
_entity.type
_entity.pdbx_description
1 polymer ?
#
loop_
_entity_poly.entity_id
_entity_poly.type
_entity_poly.pdbx_seq_one_letter_code
_entity_poly.pdbx_strand_id
1 'polypeptide(L)'
;VSNHPPLIEVRNLKVHFPIHKGLFRNVTGYVKAVDGINFSINKGKTLGLVGESGCGKTTTARAILHLVKPSSGDILFDFYDKSLEQSSVINLPKISDDVMKKV
;
A
#
# COMPACT_ATOMS: atom_id res chain seq x y z
N VAL A 1 16.27 1.90 23.32
CA VAL A 1 15.42 1.72 22.12
C VAL A 1 15.51 3.02 21.33
N SER A 2 16.06 3.00 20.12
CA SER A 2 16.26 4.23 19.34
C SER A 2 14.90 4.79 18.90
N ASN A 3 14.65 6.06 19.22
CA ASN A 3 13.34 6.72 19.14
C ASN A 3 12.99 7.21 17.72
N HIS A 4 13.34 6.44 16.69
CA HIS A 4 13.09 6.82 15.30
C HIS A 4 11.68 6.40 14.86
N PRO A 5 11.00 7.19 14.03
CA PRO A 5 9.73 6.77 13.44
C PRO A 5 9.92 5.47 12.64
N PRO A 6 8.84 4.66 12.48
CA PRO A 6 8.89 3.48 11.62
C PRO A 6 9.29 3.87 10.20
N LEU A 7 10.04 3.00 9.52
CA LEU A 7 10.44 3.22 8.13
C LEU A 7 9.21 3.21 7.21
N ILE A 8 8.27 2.31 7.48
CA ILE A 8 7.00 2.19 6.77
C ILE A 8 5.89 2.11 7.80
N GLU A 9 4.84 2.91 7.65
CA GLU A 9 3.63 2.83 8.44
C GLU A 9 2.40 2.75 7.55
N VAL A 10 1.63 1.68 7.69
CA VAL A 10 0.40 1.42 6.96
C VAL A 10 -0.78 1.62 7.89
N ARG A 11 -1.69 2.53 7.52
CA ARG A 11 -2.86 2.89 8.32
C ARG A 11 -4.15 2.67 7.52
N ASN A 12 -5.02 1.83 8.07
CA ASN A 12 -6.35 1.51 7.54
C ASN A 12 -6.35 1.22 6.02
N LEU A 13 -5.33 0.49 5.55
CA LEU A 13 -5.15 0.24 4.13
C LEU A 13 -6.29 -0.62 3.58
N LYS A 14 -6.92 -0.13 2.53
CA LYS A 14 -7.97 -0.84 1.78
C LYS A 14 -7.60 -0.91 0.31
N VAL A 15 -7.86 -2.07 -0.28
CA VAL A 15 -7.73 -2.31 -1.72
C VAL A 15 -8.94 -3.10 -2.18
N HIS A 16 -9.87 -2.41 -2.83
CA HIS A 16 -11.14 -2.96 -3.29
C HIS A 16 -11.21 -2.90 -4.82
N PHE A 17 -11.38 -4.05 -5.46
CA PHE A 17 -11.46 -4.16 -6.92
C PHE A 17 -12.92 -4.19 -7.38
N PRO A 18 -13.32 -3.34 -8.35
CA PRO A 18 -14.70 -3.30 -8.83
C PRO A 18 -15.06 -4.57 -9.61
N ILE A 19 -16.26 -5.09 -9.33
CA ILE A 19 -16.89 -6.17 -10.09
C ILE A 19 -17.81 -5.55 -11.13
N HIS A 20 -17.52 -5.75 -12.41
CA HIS A 20 -18.32 -5.24 -13.51
C HIS A 20 -19.22 -6.36 -14.06
N LYS A 21 -20.51 -6.08 -14.30
CA LYS A 21 -21.46 -7.02 -14.91
C LYS A 21 -22.33 -6.36 -15.99
N GLY A 22 -22.89 -7.21 -16.87
CA GLY A 22 -23.79 -6.82 -17.95
C GLY A 22 -23.09 -6.20 -19.17
N LEU A 23 -23.85 -5.98 -20.24
CA LEU A 23 -23.37 -5.40 -21.49
C LEU A 23 -22.79 -3.98 -21.31
N PHE A 24 -23.30 -3.23 -20.32
CA PHE A 24 -22.90 -1.85 -20.04
C PHE A 24 -21.76 -1.74 -18.99
N ARG A 25 -21.16 -2.85 -18.55
CA ARG A 25 -20.07 -2.88 -17.55
C ARG A 25 -20.34 -2.04 -16.30
N ASN A 26 -21.56 -2.08 -15.77
CA ASN A 26 -21.88 -1.38 -14.53
C ASN A 26 -21.15 -2.03 -13.35
N VAL A 27 -20.66 -1.21 -12.40
CA VAL A 27 -20.07 -1.71 -11.15
C VAL A 27 -21.21 -2.23 -10.26
N THR A 28 -21.21 -3.53 -9.99
CA THR A 28 -22.25 -4.19 -9.19
C THR A 28 -21.78 -4.59 -7.78
N GLY A 29 -20.50 -4.36 -7.47
CA GLY A 29 -19.92 -4.70 -6.18
C GLY A 29 -18.40 -4.57 -6.20
N TYR A 30 -17.75 -4.97 -5.10
CA TYR A 30 -16.30 -4.92 -4.96
C TYR A 30 -15.76 -6.20 -4.33
N VAL A 31 -14.66 -6.72 -4.87
CA VAL A 31 -13.81 -7.71 -4.20
C VAL A 31 -12.91 -6.96 -3.24
N LYS A 32 -13.07 -7.21 -1.94
CA LYS A 32 -12.25 -6.61 -0.89
C LYS A 32 -10.98 -7.44 -0.67
N ALA A 33 -9.96 -7.21 -1.50
CA ALA A 33 -8.71 -7.96 -1.41
C ALA A 33 -7.88 -7.59 -0.16
N VAL A 34 -8.00 -6.34 0.31
CA VAL A 34 -7.47 -5.86 1.59
C VAL A 34 -8.52 -4.93 2.21
N ASP A 35 -8.89 -5.13 3.47
CA ASP A 35 -9.95 -4.35 4.13
C ASP A 35 -9.56 -3.87 5.53
N GLY A 36 -8.76 -2.81 5.61
CA GLY A 36 -8.51 -2.07 6.85
C GLY A 36 -7.35 -2.62 7.68
N ILE A 37 -6.23 -2.97 7.05
CA ILE A 37 -5.05 -3.46 7.75
C ILE A 37 -4.18 -2.32 8.28
N ASN A 38 -3.51 -2.57 9.41
CA ASN A 38 -2.60 -1.64 10.07
C ASN A 38 -1.33 -2.38 10.48
N PHE A 39 -0.16 -1.84 10.13
CA PHE A 39 1.13 -2.35 10.61
C PHE A 39 2.25 -1.33 10.37
N SER A 40 3.37 -1.52 11.03
CA SER A 40 4.57 -0.70 10.88
C SER A 40 5.82 -1.57 10.71
N ILE A 41 6.78 -1.11 9.91
CA ILE A 41 8.08 -1.76 9.71
C ILE A 41 9.16 -0.79 10.18
N ASN A 42 9.91 -1.17 11.21
CA ASN A 42 11.02 -0.38 11.73
C ASN A 42 12.29 -0.57 10.88
N LYS A 43 13.20 0.41 10.90
CA LYS A 43 14.50 0.31 10.22
C LYS A 43 15.26 -0.95 10.67
N GLY A 44 15.84 -1.67 9.70
CA GLY A 44 16.58 -2.91 9.95
C GLY A 44 15.73 -4.11 10.40
N LYS A 45 14.40 -4.03 10.30
CA LYS A 45 13.50 -5.16 10.57
C LYS A 45 12.88 -5.68 9.27
N THR A 46 12.61 -6.98 9.25
CA THR A 46 11.93 -7.67 8.15
C THR A 46 10.55 -8.11 8.63
N LEU A 47 9.51 -7.79 7.86
CA LEU A 47 8.15 -8.28 8.09
C LEU A 47 7.86 -9.42 7.11
N GLY A 48 7.54 -10.60 7.63
CA GLY A 48 7.04 -11.73 6.85
C GLY A 48 5.51 -11.71 6.77
N LEU A 49 4.94 -11.65 5.57
CA LEU A 49 3.50 -11.71 5.35
C LEU A 49 3.11 -13.10 4.83
N VAL A 50 2.41 -13.88 5.65
CA VAL A 50 2.03 -15.28 5.37
C VAL A 50 0.51 -15.48 5.43
N GLY A 51 0.02 -16.56 4.83
CA GLY A 51 -1.40 -16.91 4.81
C GLY A 51 -1.79 -17.70 3.57
N GLU A 52 -3.03 -18.17 3.51
CA GLU A 52 -3.58 -19.01 2.44
C GLU A 52 -3.64 -18.29 1.08
N SER A 53 -3.81 -19.06 0.00
CA SER A 53 -4.04 -18.48 -1.33
C SER A 53 -5.26 -17.56 -1.31
N GLY A 54 -5.14 -16.35 -1.87
CA GLY A 54 -6.23 -15.39 -1.92
C GLY A 54 -6.41 -14.48 -0.69
N CYS A 55 -5.65 -14.63 0.39
CA CYS A 55 -5.81 -13.78 1.59
C CYS A 55 -5.30 -12.33 1.47
N GLY A 56 -4.87 -11.90 0.28
CA GLY A 56 -4.47 -10.51 0.02
C GLY A 56 -2.98 -10.20 0.13
N LYS A 57 -2.08 -11.17 0.34
CA LYS A 57 -0.62 -10.94 0.48
C LYS A 57 -0.01 -10.14 -0.66
N THR A 58 -0.19 -10.62 -1.89
CA THR A 58 0.33 -9.96 -3.11
C THR A 58 -0.29 -8.58 -3.30
N THR A 59 -1.58 -8.43 -2.97
CA THR A 59 -2.28 -7.14 -3.05
C THR A 59 -1.69 -6.13 -2.06
N THR A 60 -1.49 -6.54 -0.80
CA THR A 60 -0.84 -5.72 0.22
C THR A 60 0.58 -5.33 -0.20
N ALA A 61 1.39 -6.29 -0.66
CA ALA A 61 2.76 -6.01 -1.12
C ALA A 61 2.79 -5.02 -2.28
N ARG A 62 1.93 -5.23 -3.30
CA ARG A 62 1.81 -4.32 -4.45
C ARG A 62 1.30 -2.93 -4.03
N ALA A 63 0.38 -2.84 -3.08
CA ALA A 63 -0.12 -1.57 -2.60
C ALA A 63 0.95 -0.76 -1.87
N ILE A 64 1.76 -1.39 -1.01
CA ILE A 64 2.91 -0.73 -0.34
C ILE A 64 3.89 -0.17 -1.36
N LEU A 65 4.16 -0.93 -2.42
CA LEU A 65 5.03 -0.51 -3.54
C LEU A 65 4.35 0.45 -4.52
N HIS A 66 3.13 0.91 -4.22
CA HIS A 66 2.31 1.75 -5.10
C HIS A 66 2.01 1.15 -6.49
N LEU A 67 2.22 -0.16 -6.71
CA LEU A 67 1.87 -0.89 -7.94
C LEU A 67 0.38 -1.24 -8.04
N VAL A 68 -0.37 -1.05 -6.96
CA VAL A 68 -1.83 -1.04 -6.94
C VAL A 68 -2.27 0.15 -6.10
N LYS A 69 -3.16 0.97 -6.65
CA LYS A 69 -3.70 2.14 -5.94
C LYS A 69 -4.59 1.68 -4.77
N PRO A 70 -4.32 2.12 -3.54
CA PRO A 70 -5.25 1.94 -2.42
C PRO A 70 -6.62 2.54 -2.74
N SER A 71 -7.70 1.85 -2.36
CA SER A 71 -9.03 2.44 -2.37
C SER A 71 -9.22 3.41 -1.20
N SER A 72 -8.51 3.19 -0.09
CA SER A 72 -8.48 4.07 1.08
C SER A 72 -7.26 3.74 1.98
N GLY A 73 -6.99 4.61 2.95
CA GLY A 73 -5.88 4.49 3.89
C GLY A 73 -4.60 5.17 3.42
N ASP A 74 -3.60 5.15 4.29
CA ASP A 74 -2.31 5.82 4.10
C ASP A 74 -1.15 4.85 4.19
N ILE A 75 -0.12 5.11 3.40
CA ILE A 75 1.15 4.38 3.44
C ILE A 75 2.26 5.43 3.58
N LEU A 76 2.72 5.60 4.81
CA LEU A 76 3.73 6.59 5.19
C LEU A 76 5.11 5.97 5.14
N PHE A 77 6.09 6.71 4.64
CA PHE A 77 7.49 6.32 4.58
C PHE A 77 8.36 7.38 5.25
N ASP A 78 9.28 6.94 6.11
CA ASP A 78 10.38 7.79 6.59
C ASP A 78 11.44 7.91 5.48
N PHE A 79 11.34 8.99 4.71
CA PHE A 79 12.26 9.32 3.64
C PHE A 79 13.44 10.09 4.21
N TYR A 80 14.64 9.53 4.06
CA TYR A 80 15.87 10.23 4.39
C TYR A 80 16.44 10.89 3.14
N ASP A 81 16.39 12.22 3.08
CA ASP A 81 17.05 12.99 2.04
C ASP A 81 18.53 13.12 2.37
N LYS A 82 19.38 12.47 1.55
CA LYS A 82 20.83 12.55 1.73
C LYS A 82 21.39 13.95 1.45
N SER A 83 20.76 14.74 0.60
CA SER A 83 21.24 16.09 0.24
C SER A 83 20.98 17.11 1.34
N LEU A 84 19.95 16.87 2.14
CA LEU A 84 19.53 17.72 3.26
C LEU A 84 19.91 17.13 4.63
N GLU A 85 20.51 15.94 4.66
CA GLU A 85 20.77 15.13 5.86
C GLU A 85 19.57 15.07 6.82
N GLN A 86 18.36 14.94 6.27
CA GLN A 86 17.13 15.06 7.03
C GLN A 86 16.12 13.95 6.70
N SER A 87 15.48 13.43 7.75
CA SER A 87 14.33 12.53 7.64
C SER A 87 13.03 13.33 7.55
N SER A 88 12.15 12.95 6.62
CA SER A 88 10.80 13.47 6.49
C SER A 88 9.82 12.30 6.30
N VAL A 89 8.72 12.32 7.05
CA VAL A 89 7.65 11.34 6.85
C VAL A 89 6.79 11.84 5.69
N ILE A 90 6.79 11.09 4.60
CA ILE A 90 6.00 11.41 3.41
C ILE A 90 4.96 10.32 3.19
N ASN A 91 3.78 10.71 2.71
CA ASN A 91 2.96 9.77 1.96
C ASN A 91 3.63 9.62 0.59
N LEU A 92 3.87 8.40 0.14
CA LEU A 92 4.56 8.20 -1.13
C LEU A 92 3.81 8.93 -2.25
N PRO A 93 4.53 9.68 -3.11
CA PRO A 93 3.91 10.36 -4.22
C PRO A 93 3.22 9.34 -5.11
N LYS A 94 1.98 9.66 -5.51
CA LYS A 94 1.19 8.79 -6.37
C LYS A 94 1.97 8.55 -7.66
N ILE A 95 2.27 7.29 -7.96
CA ILE A 95 2.76 6.89 -9.27
C ILE A 95 1.66 7.22 -10.28
N SER A 96 2.01 7.89 -11.37
CA SER A 96 1.06 8.30 -12.39
C SER A 96 0.44 7.10 -13.10
N ASP A 97 -0.81 7.24 -13.54
CA ASP A 97 -1.60 6.14 -14.11
C ASP A 97 -0.96 5.52 -15.38
N ASP A 98 -0.12 6.27 -16.10
CA ASP A 98 0.60 5.79 -17.28
C ASP A 98 1.75 4.83 -16.93
N VAL A 99 2.40 5.02 -15.77
CA VAL A 99 3.41 4.10 -15.26
C VAL A 99 2.74 2.83 -14.72
N MET A 100 1.60 3.00 -14.06
CA MET A 100 0.81 1.89 -13.50
C MET A 100 0.32 0.88 -14.54
N LYS A 101 -0.02 1.34 -15.75
CA LYS A 101 -0.52 0.48 -16.84
C LYS A 101 0.57 -0.41 -17.48
N LYS A 102 1.84 -0.17 -17.16
CA LYS A 102 3.00 -0.89 -17.75
C LYS A 102 3.49 -2.07 -16.89
N VAL A 103 2.89 -2.30 -15.73
CA VAL A 103 3.27 -3.35 -14.75
C VAL A 103 2.13 -4.34 -14.56
#